data_AF-A0A6H5JTH5-F1
#
_entry.id   AF-A0A6H5JTH5-F1
#
_cell.length_a   1.000
_cell.length_b   1.000
_cell.length_c   1.000
_cell.angle_alpha   90.00
_cell.angle_beta   90.00
_cell.angle_gamma   90.00
#
_symmetry.space_group_name_H-M   'P 1'
#
loop_
_entity.id
_entity.type
_entity.pdbx_description
1 polymer ?
#
loop_
_entity_poly.entity_id
_entity_poly.type
_entity_poly.pdbx_seq_one_letter_code
_entity_poly.pdbx_strand_id
1 'polypeptide(L)'
;MRYSTTPAMLVASWLANRADAFVVAPPSHGAKWRSSRQNQQQQQQQQQLSVTAVRRCSVGSSLARVVPRLKRRMSTAMNTNDGARWAPIPNVPNMEGGTNPEEMMRQMSIPDLAQKLDQAESTFGQVHPQVAAALIPLSQALYANGDLGPARQSCTRALQILQRAYKERPSVEMAEALHTLAMIQQAESPEVGDKALGSQNMALELAMRVFGPDSVEVAAYARCLAQMSEDYSQFLSPGLPRPFYMPNPIPLYRQTLSIIEKVIGPKDPSVASALDDLASALLFHRDDDYTEMKAVTLLPEAETLATRSLAISRASLGEEHPITAGREHNLGMIKRGLQKPKESLDCFRRALAIREKVLGVDHPDTKSSRELVEEEESGTAPPP
;
A
#
# COMPACT_ATOMS: atom_id res chain seq x y z
N MET A 1 1.65 9.11 38.97
CA MET A 1 0.92 9.59 37.78
C MET A 1 1.69 9.14 36.56
N ARG A 2 1.08 8.28 35.75
CA ARG A 2 1.73 7.55 34.64
C ARG A 2 1.92 8.49 33.46
N TYR A 3 3.16 8.80 33.11
CA TYR A 3 3.50 9.28 31.78
C TYR A 3 3.69 8.06 30.89
N SER A 4 2.62 7.62 30.22
CA SER A 4 2.72 6.70 29.10
C SER A 4 3.09 7.52 27.87
N THR A 5 4.35 7.52 27.49
CA THR A 5 4.78 7.85 26.14
C THR A 5 4.32 6.70 25.22
N THR A 6 3.05 6.73 24.83
CA THR A 6 2.40 5.75 23.93
C THR A 6 2.22 6.38 22.54
N PRO A 7 3.11 6.08 21.57
CA PRO A 7 2.96 6.36 20.13
C PRO A 7 1.67 5.88 19.44
N ALA A 8 0.68 5.34 20.17
CA ALA A 8 -0.67 5.06 19.68
C ALA A 8 -1.30 6.25 18.89
N MET A 9 -0.98 7.50 19.27
CA MET A 9 -1.43 8.72 18.58
C MET A 9 -0.64 9.07 17.31
N LEU A 10 0.59 8.59 17.12
CA LEU A 10 1.38 8.82 15.91
C LEU A 10 1.02 7.81 14.80
N VAL A 11 0.50 6.63 15.16
CA VAL A 11 -0.02 5.64 14.20
C VAL A 11 -1.46 5.99 13.77
N ALA A 12 -2.27 6.61 14.64
CA ALA A 12 -3.46 7.37 14.22
C ALA A 12 -3.09 8.54 13.28
N SER A 13 -1.93 9.17 13.49
CA SER A 13 -1.36 10.17 12.60
C SER A 13 -0.81 9.59 11.27
N TRP A 14 -0.58 8.28 11.18
CA TRP A 14 -0.18 7.55 9.97
C TRP A 14 -1.38 7.06 9.16
N LEU A 15 -2.51 6.73 9.80
CA LEU A 15 -3.81 6.59 9.12
C LEU A 15 -4.23 7.86 8.37
N ALA A 16 -3.76 9.03 8.83
CA ALA A 16 -3.98 10.34 8.22
C ALA A 16 -3.07 10.67 7.00
N ASN A 17 -1.95 9.95 6.80
CA ASN A 17 -0.99 10.25 5.73
C ASN A 17 -1.12 9.37 4.47
N ARG A 18 -2.11 8.47 4.42
CA ARG A 18 -2.32 7.53 3.31
C ARG A 18 -3.52 7.88 2.40
N ALA A 19 -4.01 9.11 2.47
CA ALA A 19 -5.01 9.57 1.51
C ALA A 19 -4.43 9.86 0.11
N ASP A 20 -3.09 9.90 -0.09
CA ASP A 20 -2.56 10.54 -1.31
C ASP A 20 -1.16 10.15 -1.81
N ALA A 21 -0.50 9.12 -1.29
CA ALA A 21 0.79 8.69 -1.83
C ALA A 21 0.61 7.43 -2.69
N PHE A 22 0.46 7.66 -4.00
CA PHE A 22 0.43 6.70 -5.11
C PHE A 22 -0.91 5.99 -5.36
N VAL A 23 -1.62 6.56 -6.33
CA VAL A 23 -2.32 5.79 -7.38
C VAL A 23 -1.39 4.65 -7.82
N VAL A 24 -1.73 3.42 -7.45
CA VAL A 24 -1.32 2.27 -8.27
C VAL A 24 -2.14 2.42 -9.54
N ALA A 25 -1.51 2.86 -10.62
CA ALA A 25 -2.10 2.67 -11.93
C ALA A 25 -2.34 1.15 -12.07
N PRO A 26 -3.58 0.68 -12.31
CA PRO A 26 -3.73 -0.68 -12.79
C PRO A 26 -2.89 -0.77 -14.07
N PRO A 27 -2.13 -1.85 -14.30
CA PRO A 27 -1.43 -1.99 -15.57
C PRO A 27 -2.47 -1.90 -16.67
N SER A 28 -2.32 -0.87 -17.51
CA SER A 28 -3.05 -0.68 -18.76
C SER A 28 -3.21 -2.05 -19.42
N HIS A 29 -4.44 -2.57 -19.44
CA HIS A 29 -4.78 -3.80 -20.16
C HIS A 29 -4.72 -3.49 -21.66
N GLY A 30 -3.50 -3.34 -22.18
CA GLY A 30 -3.28 -2.69 -23.46
C GLY A 30 -1.86 -2.79 -23.99
N ALA A 31 -1.13 -3.88 -23.73
CA ALA A 31 0.15 -4.13 -24.39
C ALA A 31 0.39 -5.62 -24.70
N LYS A 32 -0.13 -6.02 -25.87
CA LYS A 32 0.36 -7.10 -26.76
C LYS A 32 0.23 -8.55 -26.26
N TRP A 33 -0.93 -9.11 -26.54
CA TRP A 33 -1.06 -10.50 -27.00
C TRP A 33 -0.15 -10.76 -28.21
N ARG A 34 1.01 -11.40 -27.97
CA ARG A 34 1.72 -12.31 -28.90
C ARG A 34 3.01 -12.82 -28.23
N SER A 35 2.95 -13.99 -27.58
CA SER A 35 4.03 -15.02 -27.56
C SER A 35 3.81 -16.18 -26.56
N SER A 36 2.57 -16.64 -26.34
CA SER A 36 2.30 -17.77 -25.43
C SER A 36 2.76 -19.17 -25.93
N ARG A 37 3.43 -19.28 -27.08
CA ARG A 37 4.01 -20.56 -27.57
C ARG A 37 5.53 -20.69 -27.39
N GLN A 38 6.27 -19.57 -27.31
CA GLN A 38 7.73 -19.61 -27.17
C GLN A 38 8.16 -19.85 -25.71
N ASN A 39 7.44 -19.30 -24.74
CA ASN A 39 7.73 -19.52 -23.31
C ASN A 39 7.38 -20.95 -22.84
N GLN A 40 6.35 -21.58 -23.41
CA GLN A 40 6.03 -23.00 -23.13
C GLN A 40 7.10 -23.95 -23.67
N GLN A 41 7.69 -23.67 -24.85
CA GLN A 41 8.80 -24.47 -25.37
C GLN A 41 10.10 -24.28 -24.57
N GLN A 42 10.39 -23.07 -24.07
CA GLN A 42 11.55 -22.84 -23.22
C GLN A 42 11.40 -23.47 -21.82
N GLN A 43 10.20 -23.44 -21.22
CA GLN A 43 9.95 -24.13 -19.95
C GLN A 43 9.99 -25.65 -20.08
N GLN A 44 9.50 -26.22 -21.18
CA GLN A 44 9.64 -27.67 -21.43
C GLN A 44 11.10 -28.09 -21.67
N GLN A 45 11.93 -27.27 -22.32
CA GLN A 45 13.37 -27.56 -22.45
C GLN A 45 14.13 -27.46 -21.12
N GLN A 46 13.79 -26.50 -20.25
CA GLN A 46 14.43 -26.38 -18.94
C GLN A 46 14.06 -27.53 -17.99
N GLN A 47 12.84 -28.07 -18.06
CA GLN A 47 12.43 -29.22 -17.25
C GLN A 47 13.03 -30.55 -17.74
N GLN A 48 13.43 -30.67 -19.00
CA GLN A 48 14.14 -31.86 -19.49
C GLN A 48 15.63 -31.87 -19.14
N LEU A 49 16.24 -30.71 -18.83
CA LEU A 49 17.66 -30.61 -18.48
C LEU A 49 17.96 -30.85 -16.99
N SER A 50 16.95 -30.95 -16.12
CA SER A 50 17.13 -31.19 -14.68
C SER A 50 17.12 -32.67 -14.25
N VAL A 51 17.01 -33.63 -15.18
CA VAL A 51 16.97 -35.08 -14.85
C VAL A 51 18.27 -35.84 -15.21
N THR A 52 19.29 -35.18 -15.77
CA THR A 52 20.54 -35.86 -16.13
C THR A 52 21.75 -34.95 -15.87
N ALA A 53 22.38 -35.12 -14.70
CA ALA A 53 23.85 -35.17 -14.51
C ALA A 53 24.27 -34.77 -13.08
N VAL A 54 24.05 -35.67 -12.12
CA VAL A 54 25.03 -35.88 -11.05
C VAL A 54 26.18 -36.66 -11.67
N ARG A 55 27.32 -36.02 -11.97
CA ARG A 55 28.67 -36.66 -12.00
C ARG A 55 29.79 -35.65 -12.31
N ARG A 56 30.60 -35.43 -11.25
CA ARG A 56 32.07 -35.31 -11.21
C ARG A 56 32.84 -34.24 -12.01
N CYS A 57 33.80 -33.68 -11.24
CA CYS A 57 35.16 -33.26 -11.58
C CYS A 57 35.45 -31.76 -11.78
N SER A 58 36.37 -31.32 -10.93
CA SER A 58 37.25 -30.17 -10.95
C SER A 58 38.06 -30.01 -12.24
N VAL A 59 38.41 -28.77 -12.59
CA VAL A 59 39.78 -28.24 -12.85
C VAL A 59 39.69 -26.94 -13.67
N GLY A 60 40.42 -25.91 -13.23
CA GLY A 60 41.27 -25.10 -14.12
C GLY A 60 40.66 -23.93 -14.89
N SER A 61 40.81 -22.73 -14.31
CA SER A 61 41.48 -21.54 -14.88
C SER A 61 41.14 -21.00 -16.29
N SER A 62 40.96 -19.68 -16.27
CA SER A 62 41.25 -18.68 -17.32
C SER A 62 40.19 -18.42 -18.38
N LEU A 63 39.41 -17.36 -18.16
CA LEU A 63 39.21 -16.30 -19.16
C LEU A 63 38.83 -14.98 -18.45
N ALA A 64 39.83 -14.43 -17.75
CA ALA A 64 39.90 -13.00 -17.47
C ALA A 64 40.15 -12.25 -18.80
N ARG A 65 39.08 -11.86 -19.52
CA ARG A 65 39.14 -10.78 -20.53
C ARG A 65 37.80 -10.31 -21.14
N VAL A 66 36.69 -10.20 -20.39
CA VAL A 66 35.50 -9.44 -20.88
C VAL A 66 34.78 -8.64 -19.76
N VAL A 67 35.47 -8.34 -18.66
CA VAL A 67 34.92 -7.51 -17.57
C VAL A 67 35.74 -6.23 -17.46
N PRO A 68 35.58 -5.28 -18.40
CA PRO A 68 35.11 -3.95 -17.98
C PRO A 68 34.41 -3.16 -19.11
N ARG A 69 33.25 -3.62 -19.61
CA ARG A 69 32.35 -2.77 -20.45
C ARG A 69 30.86 -2.83 -20.10
N LEU A 70 30.43 -3.77 -19.24
CA LEU A 70 29.06 -3.77 -18.67
C LEU A 70 28.92 -3.00 -17.35
N LYS A 71 29.99 -2.85 -16.55
CA LYS A 71 29.96 -2.00 -15.33
C LYS A 71 29.86 -0.50 -15.61
N ARG A 72 30.13 -0.02 -16.84
CA ARG A 72 29.93 1.39 -17.22
C ARG A 72 28.59 1.69 -17.90
N ARG A 73 27.76 0.68 -18.20
CA ARG A 73 26.39 0.87 -18.72
C ARG A 73 25.30 0.68 -17.65
N MET A 74 25.61 -0.01 -16.54
CA MET A 74 24.74 -0.05 -15.35
C MET A 74 25.03 1.07 -14.33
N SER A 75 26.17 1.76 -14.44
CA SER A 75 26.50 2.92 -13.61
C SER A 75 25.91 4.24 -14.12
N THR A 76 25.24 4.24 -15.27
CA THR A 76 24.60 5.41 -15.90
C THR A 76 23.07 5.32 -15.90
N ALA A 77 22.49 4.34 -15.19
CA ALA A 77 21.04 4.21 -15.00
C ALA A 77 20.64 4.13 -13.50
N MET A 78 21.58 4.42 -12.59
CA MET A 78 21.33 4.58 -11.14
C MET A 78 21.61 6.00 -10.66
N ASN A 79 21.63 6.98 -11.57
CA ASN A 79 21.76 8.37 -11.20
C ASN A 79 20.96 9.26 -12.17
N THR A 80 19.64 9.10 -12.11
CA THR A 80 18.69 10.21 -12.35
C THR A 80 17.90 10.36 -11.07
N ASN A 81 18.64 10.67 -9.99
CA ASN A 81 18.14 11.44 -8.88
C ASN A 81 18.20 12.93 -9.31
N ASP A 82 17.63 13.22 -10.50
CA ASP A 82 17.47 14.57 -11.01
C ASP A 82 16.17 15.10 -10.42
N GLY A 83 16.36 16.04 -9.49
CA GLY A 83 15.34 16.46 -8.57
C GLY A 83 14.12 17.07 -9.24
N ALA A 84 12.95 16.61 -8.79
CA ALA A 84 11.89 17.54 -8.45
C ALA A 84 12.38 18.35 -7.23
N ARG A 85 13.23 19.34 -7.53
CA ARG A 85 13.53 20.45 -6.64
C ARG A 85 12.20 21.17 -6.47
N TRP A 86 11.58 21.00 -5.31
CA TRP A 86 10.30 21.62 -4.98
C TRP A 86 10.44 23.14 -5.17
N ALA A 87 9.80 23.68 -6.20
CA ALA A 87 9.47 25.10 -6.20
C ALA A 87 8.40 25.28 -5.12
N PRO A 88 8.58 26.20 -4.15
CA PRO A 88 7.51 26.51 -3.22
C PRO A 88 6.30 26.95 -4.03
N ILE A 89 5.16 26.27 -3.83
CA ILE A 89 3.88 26.68 -4.40
C ILE A 89 3.63 28.12 -3.93
N PRO A 90 3.58 29.13 -4.83
CA PRO A 90 3.33 30.49 -4.40
C PRO A 90 1.86 30.63 -4.00
N ASN A 91 1.63 31.12 -2.78
CA ASN A 91 0.33 31.41 -2.17
C ASN A 91 -0.54 30.20 -1.79
N VAL A 92 -0.08 29.43 -0.80
CA VAL A 92 -0.99 28.93 0.23
C VAL A 92 -1.14 30.07 1.24
N PRO A 93 -2.35 30.60 1.51
CA PRO A 93 -2.52 31.54 2.62
C PRO A 93 -2.09 30.82 3.89
N ASN A 94 -1.19 31.43 4.65
CA ASN A 94 -0.75 30.96 5.96
C ASN A 94 -1.98 30.48 6.76
N MET A 95 -2.09 29.17 6.93
CA MET A 95 -2.79 28.59 8.06
C MET A 95 -1.94 28.93 9.29
N GLU A 96 -2.15 30.12 9.85
CA GLU A 96 -1.58 30.48 11.15
C GLU A 96 -2.02 29.41 12.17
N GLY A 97 -1.08 28.54 12.56
CA GLY A 97 -1.24 27.60 13.67
C GLY A 97 -1.10 26.11 13.39
N GLY A 98 -0.62 25.65 12.24
CA GLY A 98 -0.41 24.22 11.97
C GLY A 98 0.96 23.92 11.36
N THR A 99 1.86 23.30 12.14
CA THR A 99 3.13 22.75 11.65
C THR A 99 2.91 21.75 10.51
N ASN A 100 3.70 21.86 9.44
CA ASN A 100 3.68 20.97 8.27
C ASN A 100 3.87 19.48 8.70
N PRO A 101 3.03 18.53 8.27
CA PRO A 101 3.12 17.11 8.66
C PRO A 101 4.45 16.44 8.27
N GLU A 102 5.08 16.84 7.16
CA GLU A 102 6.46 16.39 6.83
C GLU A 102 7.50 16.91 7.84
N GLU A 103 7.25 18.09 8.40
CA GLU A 103 8.09 18.76 9.40
C GLU A 103 7.84 18.21 10.83
N MET A 104 6.66 17.62 11.07
CA MET A 104 6.36 16.77 12.24
C MET A 104 6.94 15.36 12.12
N MET A 105 6.88 14.72 10.94
CA MET A 105 7.51 13.41 10.67
C MET A 105 9.04 13.48 10.66
N ARG A 106 9.62 14.66 10.38
CA ARG A 106 11.06 14.96 10.53
C ARG A 106 11.55 15.04 11.98
N GLN A 107 10.70 14.89 13.00
CA GLN A 107 11.09 15.20 14.37
C GLN A 107 11.96 14.14 15.08
N MET A 108 12.33 13.04 14.42
CA MET A 108 13.48 12.24 14.85
C MET A 108 14.20 11.63 13.67
N SER A 109 15.46 12.02 13.46
CA SER A 109 16.32 11.35 12.49
C SER A 109 16.63 9.91 12.96
N ILE A 110 16.97 9.01 12.05
CA ILE A 110 17.44 7.65 12.40
C ILE A 110 18.54 7.70 13.48
N PRO A 111 19.53 8.62 13.43
CA PRO A 111 20.48 8.83 14.52
C PRO A 111 19.84 9.13 15.89
N ASP A 112 18.80 9.97 15.95
CA ASP A 112 18.14 10.31 17.21
C ASP A 112 17.38 9.11 17.79
N LEU A 113 16.76 8.30 16.92
CA LEU A 113 16.09 7.05 17.32
C LEU A 113 17.10 6.00 17.81
N ALA A 114 18.26 5.90 17.15
CA ALA A 114 19.34 5.04 17.61
C ALA A 114 19.88 5.50 18.98
N GLN A 115 20.05 6.80 19.20
CA GLN A 115 20.46 7.33 20.50
C GLN A 115 19.43 7.01 21.59
N LYS A 116 18.12 7.11 21.31
CA LYS A 116 17.07 6.71 22.25
C LYS A 116 17.11 5.22 22.57
N LEU A 117 17.43 4.37 21.59
CA LEU A 117 17.63 2.95 21.81
C LEU A 117 18.81 2.72 22.77
N ASP A 118 19.95 3.36 22.55
CA ASP A 118 21.14 3.24 23.42
C ASP A 118 20.85 3.70 24.86
N GLN A 119 20.07 4.78 25.01
CA GLN A 119 19.60 5.25 26.32
C GLN A 119 18.67 4.24 27.00
N ALA A 120 17.75 3.63 26.25
CA ALA A 120 16.85 2.61 26.78
C ALA A 120 17.64 1.35 27.21
N GLU A 121 18.62 0.92 26.42
CA GLU A 121 19.45 -0.24 26.75
C GLU A 121 20.33 -0.01 27.99
N SER A 122 20.93 1.18 28.11
CA SER A 122 21.74 1.53 29.28
C SER A 122 20.93 1.69 30.56
N THR A 123 19.68 2.17 30.45
CA THR A 123 18.81 2.40 31.61
C THR A 123 18.11 1.13 32.07
N PHE A 124 17.59 0.32 31.15
CA PHE A 124 16.71 -0.81 31.47
C PHE A 124 17.32 -2.19 31.19
N GLY A 125 18.48 -2.25 30.53
CA GLY A 125 19.08 -3.48 30.04
C GLY A 125 18.47 -3.95 28.71
N GLN A 126 19.21 -4.80 27.98
CA GLN A 126 18.91 -5.13 26.58
C GLN A 126 17.60 -5.89 26.31
N VAL A 127 16.99 -6.50 27.34
CA VAL A 127 15.84 -7.42 27.21
C VAL A 127 14.56 -6.85 27.82
N HIS A 128 14.54 -5.55 28.09
CA HIS A 128 13.40 -4.88 28.74
C HIS A 128 12.34 -4.41 27.72
N PRO A 129 11.04 -4.45 28.02
CA PRO A 129 9.98 -3.95 27.13
C PRO A 129 10.18 -2.53 26.61
N GLN A 130 10.80 -1.65 27.40
CA GLN A 130 11.10 -0.28 26.98
C GLN A 130 12.14 -0.22 25.84
N VAL A 131 13.04 -1.21 25.75
CA VAL A 131 13.95 -1.36 24.61
C VAL A 131 13.16 -1.77 23.36
N ALA A 132 12.18 -2.67 23.50
CA ALA A 132 11.29 -3.01 22.38
C ALA A 132 10.48 -1.80 21.90
N ALA A 133 9.95 -1.00 22.82
CA ALA A 133 9.22 0.24 22.50
C ALA A 133 10.10 1.28 21.76
N ALA A 134 11.42 1.28 21.97
CA ALA A 134 12.36 2.11 21.21
C ALA A 134 12.74 1.50 19.84
N LEU A 135 12.80 0.16 19.75
CA LEU A 135 13.13 -0.56 18.51
C LEU A 135 12.04 -0.44 17.43
N ILE A 136 10.76 -0.36 17.81
CA ILE A 136 9.62 -0.25 16.87
C ILE A 136 9.70 1.02 16.00
N PRO A 137 9.76 2.26 16.55
CA PRO A 137 9.84 3.46 15.74
C PRO A 137 11.16 3.55 14.96
N LEU A 138 12.27 3.02 15.49
CA LEU A 138 13.51 2.89 14.73
C LEU A 138 13.34 1.99 13.51
N SER A 139 12.67 0.85 13.66
CA SER A 139 12.37 -0.07 12.56
C SER A 139 11.49 0.58 11.49
N GLN A 140 10.46 1.33 11.89
CA GLN A 140 9.59 2.08 10.98
C GLN A 140 10.37 3.14 10.19
N ALA A 141 11.26 3.89 10.86
CA ALA A 141 12.11 4.88 10.20
C ALA A 141 13.10 4.24 9.21
N LEU A 142 13.73 3.12 9.58
CA LEU A 142 14.61 2.35 8.70
C LEU A 142 13.85 1.81 7.48
N TYR A 143 12.63 1.29 7.68
CA TYR A 143 11.76 0.86 6.58
C TYR A 143 11.44 2.02 5.64
N ALA A 144 11.06 3.19 6.16
CA ALA A 144 10.77 4.37 5.36
C ALA A 144 11.99 4.86 4.56
N ASN A 145 13.21 4.62 5.06
CA ASN A 145 14.46 4.89 4.35
C ASN A 145 14.84 3.82 3.31
N GLY A 146 14.10 2.71 3.24
CA GLY A 146 14.38 1.58 2.35
C GLY A 146 15.39 0.56 2.91
N ASP A 147 15.86 0.74 4.14
CA ASP A 147 16.83 -0.15 4.79
C ASP A 147 16.14 -1.39 5.40
N LEU A 148 15.61 -2.26 4.54
CA LEU A 148 14.76 -3.40 4.94
C LEU A 148 15.47 -4.40 5.88
N GLY A 149 16.77 -4.65 5.68
CA GLY A 149 17.55 -5.56 6.51
C GLY A 149 17.64 -5.11 7.98
N PRO A 150 18.21 -3.91 8.25
CA PRO A 150 18.22 -3.31 9.58
C PRO A 150 16.83 -3.13 10.20
N ALA A 151 15.83 -2.74 9.38
CA ALA A 151 14.45 -2.62 9.83
C ALA A 151 13.92 -3.95 10.35
N ARG A 152 14.09 -5.04 9.59
CA ARG A 152 13.67 -6.40 9.97
C ARG A 152 14.38 -6.87 11.24
N GLN A 153 15.68 -6.62 11.36
CA GLN A 153 16.45 -7.00 12.55
C GLN A 153 15.92 -6.31 13.81
N SER A 154 15.69 -5.00 13.72
CA SER A 154 15.16 -4.19 14.83
C SER A 154 13.76 -4.66 15.24
N CYS A 155 12.88 -4.90 14.26
CA CYS A 155 11.52 -5.38 14.49
C CYS A 155 11.48 -6.78 15.11
N THR A 156 12.29 -7.71 14.59
CA THR A 156 12.36 -9.10 15.08
C THR A 156 12.89 -9.13 16.51
N ARG A 157 13.88 -8.29 16.83
CA ARG A 157 14.39 -8.14 18.19
C ARG A 157 13.32 -7.59 19.13
N ALA A 158 12.56 -6.57 18.71
CA ALA A 158 11.46 -6.03 19.49
C ALA A 158 10.43 -7.12 19.83
N LEU A 159 9.99 -7.91 18.83
CA LEU A 159 9.05 -9.01 19.02
C LEU A 159 9.57 -10.08 19.98
N GLN A 160 10.85 -10.46 19.88
CA GLN A 160 11.45 -11.43 20.79
C GLN A 160 11.47 -10.94 22.25
N ILE A 161 11.76 -9.66 22.47
CA ILE A 161 11.73 -9.05 23.81
C ILE A 161 10.30 -9.03 24.34
N LEU A 162 9.34 -8.57 23.54
CA LEU A 162 7.93 -8.50 23.92
C LEU A 162 7.34 -9.87 24.23
N GLN A 163 7.65 -10.88 23.40
CA GLN A 163 7.19 -12.26 23.61
C GLN A 163 7.76 -12.87 24.90
N ARG A 164 9.02 -12.57 25.25
CA ARG A 164 9.61 -13.02 26.52
C ARG A 164 8.99 -12.31 27.73
N ALA A 165 8.76 -11.01 27.62
CA ALA A 165 8.24 -10.20 28.72
C ALA A 165 6.75 -10.44 28.99
N TYR A 166 5.95 -10.55 27.93
CA TYR A 166 4.49 -10.63 28.03
C TYR A 166 3.93 -12.04 27.78
N LYS A 167 4.74 -12.99 27.29
CA LYS A 167 4.31 -14.34 26.90
C LYS A 167 3.16 -14.25 25.89
N GLU A 168 1.97 -14.75 26.26
CA GLU A 168 0.75 -14.74 25.45
C GLU A 168 -0.16 -13.53 25.76
N ARG A 169 0.25 -12.62 26.65
CA ARG A 169 -0.56 -11.44 26.96
C ARG A 169 -0.52 -10.47 25.78
N PRO A 170 -1.69 -10.06 25.26
CA PRO A 170 -1.75 -9.11 24.15
C PRO A 170 -1.26 -7.73 24.63
N SER A 171 -0.44 -7.07 23.83
CA SER A 171 0.06 -5.71 24.09
C SER A 171 0.01 -4.85 22.84
N VAL A 172 -0.11 -3.53 23.03
CA VAL A 172 -0.13 -2.55 21.93
C VAL A 172 1.17 -2.66 21.11
N GLU A 173 2.30 -2.70 21.80
CA GLU A 173 3.63 -2.73 21.18
C GLU A 173 3.81 -4.00 20.34
N MET A 174 3.19 -5.12 20.75
CA MET A 174 3.24 -6.36 19.99
C MET A 174 2.43 -6.27 18.70
N ALA A 175 1.25 -5.64 18.73
CA ALA A 175 0.46 -5.39 17.53
C ALA A 175 1.18 -4.43 16.56
N GLU A 176 1.77 -3.35 17.07
CA GLU A 176 2.57 -2.39 16.28
C GLU A 176 3.80 -3.04 15.64
N ALA A 177 4.53 -3.87 16.40
CA ALA A 177 5.69 -4.57 15.89
C ALA A 177 5.30 -5.61 14.82
N LEU A 178 4.20 -6.35 14.99
CA LEU A 178 3.72 -7.29 13.96
C LEU A 178 3.28 -6.59 12.68
N HIS A 179 2.62 -5.45 12.79
CA HIS A 179 2.26 -4.64 11.62
C HIS A 179 3.49 -4.08 10.89
N THR A 180 4.47 -3.58 11.64
CA THR A 180 5.74 -3.11 11.07
C THR A 180 6.47 -4.26 10.36
N LEU A 181 6.48 -5.45 10.96
CA LEU A 181 7.04 -6.65 10.33
C LEU A 181 6.29 -7.03 9.04
N ALA A 182 4.97 -6.94 9.04
CA ALA A 182 4.14 -7.22 7.87
C ALA A 182 4.48 -6.30 6.69
N MET A 183 4.64 -4.99 6.95
CA MET A 183 5.05 -4.01 5.94
C MET A 183 6.46 -4.32 5.38
N ILE A 184 7.40 -4.69 6.25
CA ILE A 184 8.76 -5.07 5.84
C ILE A 184 8.72 -6.33 4.96
N GLN A 185 7.98 -7.37 5.38
CA GLN A 185 7.85 -8.62 4.63
C GLN A 185 7.21 -8.40 3.25
N GLN A 186 6.20 -7.51 3.16
CA GLN A 186 5.58 -7.14 1.89
C GLN A 186 6.58 -6.47 0.94
N ALA A 187 7.38 -5.53 1.45
CA ALA A 187 8.40 -4.86 0.64
C ALA A 187 9.51 -5.80 0.17
N GLU A 188 9.85 -6.82 0.97
CA GLU A 188 10.89 -7.79 0.65
C GLU A 188 10.44 -8.87 -0.35
N SER A 189 9.14 -9.16 -0.38
CA SER A 189 8.56 -10.20 -1.23
C SER A 189 7.13 -9.83 -1.63
N PRO A 190 6.95 -8.85 -2.54
CA PRO A 190 5.63 -8.38 -2.93
C PRO A 190 4.79 -9.45 -3.64
N GLU A 191 5.43 -10.48 -4.23
CA GLU A 191 4.74 -11.60 -4.89
C GLU A 191 4.27 -12.68 -3.92
N VAL A 192 4.85 -12.77 -2.71
CA VAL A 192 4.62 -13.86 -1.75
C VAL A 192 3.98 -13.30 -0.48
N GLY A 193 2.66 -13.39 -0.39
CA GLY A 193 1.89 -12.72 0.66
C GLY A 193 1.70 -13.44 1.97
N ASP A 194 1.99 -14.72 2.04
CA ASP A 194 1.60 -15.59 3.15
C ASP A 194 2.15 -15.09 4.50
N LYS A 195 3.42 -14.69 4.53
CA LYS A 195 4.08 -14.20 5.76
C LYS A 195 3.54 -12.83 6.18
N ALA A 196 3.41 -11.92 5.22
CA ALA A 196 3.01 -10.54 5.47
C ALA A 196 1.53 -10.49 5.92
N LEU A 197 0.65 -11.20 5.20
CA LEU A 197 -0.75 -11.38 5.57
C LEU A 197 -0.89 -12.09 6.92
N GLY A 198 -0.08 -13.13 7.19
CA GLY A 198 -0.07 -13.80 8.49
C GLY A 198 0.31 -12.86 9.64
N SER A 199 1.39 -12.09 9.48
CA SER A 199 1.84 -11.12 10.49
C SER A 199 0.82 -10.02 10.71
N GLN A 200 0.21 -9.51 9.64
CA GLN A 200 -0.83 -8.46 9.73
C GLN A 200 -2.13 -8.99 10.34
N ASN A 201 -2.54 -10.22 10.04
CA ASN A 201 -3.71 -10.84 10.65
C ASN A 201 -3.50 -11.03 12.16
N MET A 202 -2.32 -11.48 12.58
CA MET A 202 -1.97 -11.55 14.00
C MET A 202 -1.98 -10.16 14.67
N ALA A 203 -1.51 -9.12 13.98
CA ALA A 203 -1.57 -7.75 14.48
C ALA A 203 -3.02 -7.29 14.70
N LEU A 204 -3.92 -7.58 13.75
CA LEU A 204 -5.35 -7.29 13.86
C LEU A 204 -6.00 -8.03 15.04
N GLU A 205 -5.72 -9.32 15.20
CA GLU A 205 -6.25 -10.12 16.32
C GLU A 205 -5.80 -9.59 17.68
N LEU A 206 -4.53 -9.18 17.80
CA LEU A 206 -4.03 -8.54 19.01
C LEU A 206 -4.68 -7.17 19.23
N ALA A 207 -4.82 -6.36 18.19
CA ALA A 207 -5.48 -5.05 18.29
C ALA A 207 -6.93 -5.21 18.78
N MET A 208 -7.68 -6.18 18.27
CA MET A 208 -9.05 -6.48 18.75
C MET A 208 -9.08 -6.84 20.24
N ARG A 209 -8.08 -7.56 20.74
CA ARG A 209 -7.96 -7.92 22.16
C ARG A 209 -7.57 -6.75 23.05
N VAL A 210 -6.77 -5.82 22.55
CA VAL A 210 -6.22 -4.70 23.34
C VAL A 210 -7.18 -3.51 23.35
N PHE A 211 -7.71 -3.12 22.19
CA PHE A 211 -8.52 -1.92 22.02
C PHE A 211 -10.03 -2.20 21.97
N GLY A 212 -10.42 -3.44 21.73
CA GLY A 212 -11.80 -3.83 21.45
C GLY A 212 -12.15 -3.74 19.96
N PRO A 213 -13.14 -4.53 19.50
CA PRO A 213 -13.43 -4.71 18.06
C PRO A 213 -13.97 -3.47 17.34
N ASP A 214 -14.54 -2.51 18.09
CA ASP A 214 -15.16 -1.28 17.57
C ASP A 214 -14.20 -0.07 17.61
N SER A 215 -12.91 -0.29 17.85
CA SER A 215 -11.91 0.78 17.97
C SER A 215 -11.37 1.24 16.60
N VAL A 216 -11.01 2.52 16.50
CA VAL A 216 -10.43 3.10 15.26
C VAL A 216 -9.10 2.44 14.93
N GLU A 217 -8.34 2.04 15.95
CA GLU A 217 -7.12 1.27 15.82
C GLU A 217 -7.41 -0.07 15.12
N VAL A 218 -8.44 -0.82 15.52
CA VAL A 218 -8.82 -2.06 14.83
C VAL A 218 -9.20 -1.82 13.37
N ALA A 219 -9.93 -0.73 13.08
CA ALA A 219 -10.25 -0.35 11.70
C ALA A 219 -8.97 -0.09 10.87
N ALA A 220 -7.94 0.50 11.46
CA ALA A 220 -6.64 0.71 10.84
C ALA A 220 -5.95 -0.59 10.40
N TYR A 221 -5.86 -1.55 11.33
CA TYR A 221 -5.24 -2.85 11.07
C TYR A 221 -6.04 -3.64 10.05
N ALA A 222 -7.38 -3.57 10.10
CA ALA A 222 -8.28 -4.24 9.16
C ALA A 222 -8.15 -3.67 7.75
N ARG A 223 -8.14 -2.33 7.60
CA ARG A 223 -7.87 -1.64 6.33
C ARG A 223 -6.53 -2.05 5.74
N CYS A 224 -5.48 -2.09 6.56
CA CYS A 224 -4.15 -2.52 6.09
C CYS A 224 -4.13 -3.98 5.64
N LEU A 225 -4.80 -4.88 6.36
CA LEU A 225 -4.91 -6.29 5.95
C LEU A 225 -5.65 -6.45 4.63
N ALA A 226 -6.73 -5.68 4.43
CA ALA A 226 -7.49 -5.66 3.19
C ALA A 226 -6.64 -5.16 2.02
N GLN A 227 -5.95 -4.03 2.19
CA GLN A 227 -5.06 -3.47 1.17
C GLN A 227 -3.95 -4.44 0.79
N MET A 228 -3.28 -5.04 1.78
CA MET A 228 -2.25 -6.04 1.50
C MET A 228 -2.81 -7.20 0.70
N SER A 229 -4.02 -7.68 1.03
CA SER A 229 -4.66 -8.73 0.27
C SER A 229 -4.93 -8.34 -1.18
N GLU A 230 -5.33 -7.10 -1.44
CA GLU A 230 -5.54 -6.59 -2.81
C GLU A 230 -4.22 -6.47 -3.56
N ASP A 231 -3.18 -5.94 -2.91
CA ASP A 231 -1.84 -5.83 -3.47
C ASP A 231 -1.28 -7.21 -3.86
N TYR A 232 -1.61 -8.27 -3.10
CA TYR A 232 -1.22 -9.63 -3.47
C TYR A 232 -2.06 -10.21 -4.61
N SER A 233 -3.34 -9.84 -4.69
CA SER A 233 -4.24 -10.35 -5.74
C SER A 233 -3.77 -9.99 -7.15
N GLN A 234 -3.04 -8.88 -7.32
CA GLN A 234 -2.50 -8.47 -8.62
C GLN A 234 -1.38 -9.39 -9.15
N PHE A 235 -0.72 -10.14 -8.26
CA PHE A 235 0.34 -11.09 -8.63
C PHE A 235 -0.20 -12.50 -8.90
N LEU A 236 -1.47 -12.77 -8.60
CA LEU A 236 -2.09 -14.05 -8.88
C LEU A 236 -2.37 -14.18 -10.39
N SER A 237 -2.16 -15.39 -10.92
CA SER A 237 -2.52 -15.65 -12.31
C SER A 237 -4.03 -15.50 -12.50
N PRO A 238 -4.48 -14.81 -13.56
CA PRO A 238 -5.91 -14.68 -13.83
C PRO A 238 -6.62 -16.03 -13.88
N GLY A 239 -7.74 -16.16 -13.16
CA GLY A 239 -8.57 -17.37 -13.12
C GLY A 239 -8.10 -18.46 -12.15
N LEU A 240 -7.10 -18.17 -11.30
CA LEU A 240 -6.78 -19.03 -10.15
C LEU A 240 -7.56 -18.60 -8.91
N PRO A 241 -8.09 -19.57 -8.14
CA PRO A 241 -8.76 -19.32 -6.87
C PRO A 241 -7.92 -18.46 -5.94
N ARG A 242 -8.55 -17.43 -5.34
CA ARG A 242 -7.99 -16.70 -4.19
C ARG A 242 -7.51 -17.73 -3.14
N PRO A 243 -6.24 -17.68 -2.72
CA PRO A 243 -5.73 -18.65 -1.75
C PRO A 243 -6.50 -18.57 -0.42
N PHE A 244 -6.74 -19.73 0.22
CA PHE A 244 -7.53 -19.82 1.45
C PHE A 244 -7.00 -18.95 2.61
N TYR A 245 -5.69 -18.74 2.67
CA TYR A 245 -5.06 -17.90 3.70
C TYR A 245 -5.19 -16.40 3.42
N MET A 246 -5.61 -16.01 2.21
CA MET A 246 -5.78 -14.61 1.84
C MET A 246 -7.17 -14.13 2.25
N PRO A 247 -7.28 -13.14 3.16
CA PRO A 247 -8.58 -12.65 3.60
C PRO A 247 -9.33 -11.96 2.47
N ASN A 248 -10.67 -11.97 2.53
CA ASN A 248 -11.47 -11.16 1.60
C ASN A 248 -11.43 -9.68 2.07
N PRO A 249 -11.08 -8.72 1.20
CA PRO A 249 -10.98 -7.31 1.57
C PRO A 249 -12.34 -6.66 1.85
N ILE A 250 -13.43 -7.09 1.19
CA ILE A 250 -14.77 -6.47 1.34
C ILE A 250 -15.27 -6.46 2.80
N PRO A 251 -15.32 -7.59 3.54
CA PRO A 251 -15.80 -7.57 4.93
C PRO A 251 -14.92 -6.70 5.83
N LEU A 252 -13.61 -6.67 5.59
CA LEU A 252 -12.67 -5.83 6.33
C LEU A 252 -12.90 -4.34 6.07
N TYR A 253 -13.12 -3.94 4.81
CA TYR A 253 -13.45 -2.55 4.47
C TYR A 253 -14.84 -2.13 4.96
N ARG A 254 -15.84 -3.03 4.93
CA ARG A 254 -17.16 -2.75 5.53
C ARG A 254 -17.06 -2.52 7.03
N GLN A 255 -16.30 -3.36 7.74
CA GLN A 255 -16.04 -3.18 9.16
C GLN A 255 -15.32 -1.86 9.42
N THR A 256 -14.27 -1.59 8.65
CA THR A 256 -13.48 -0.34 8.71
C THR A 256 -14.38 0.88 8.56
N LEU A 257 -15.21 0.93 7.50
CA LEU A 257 -16.15 2.01 7.24
C LEU A 257 -17.14 2.18 8.39
N SER A 258 -17.74 1.09 8.87
CA SER A 258 -18.71 1.10 9.98
C SER A 258 -18.11 1.73 11.25
N ILE A 259 -16.89 1.32 11.61
CA ILE A 259 -16.20 1.83 12.81
C ILE A 259 -15.85 3.31 12.64
N ILE A 260 -15.18 3.67 11.54
CA ILE A 260 -14.71 5.05 11.30
C ILE A 260 -15.91 6.00 11.22
N GLU A 261 -16.97 5.62 10.52
CA GLU A 261 -18.17 6.43 10.39
C GLU A 261 -18.89 6.64 11.74
N LYS A 262 -18.94 5.61 12.59
CA LYS A 262 -19.53 5.69 13.93
C LYS A 262 -18.71 6.53 14.90
N VAL A 263 -17.38 6.42 14.87
CA VAL A 263 -16.48 7.05 15.85
C VAL A 263 -16.10 8.48 15.45
N ILE A 264 -15.73 8.69 14.19
CA ILE A 264 -15.17 9.97 13.71
C ILE A 264 -16.29 10.84 13.11
N GLY A 265 -17.26 10.22 12.44
CA GLY A 265 -18.45 10.87 11.92
C GLY A 265 -18.53 10.89 10.38
N PRO A 266 -19.75 10.95 9.81
CA PRO A 266 -20.03 10.60 8.42
C PRO A 266 -19.52 11.57 7.35
N LYS A 267 -18.98 12.73 7.76
CA LYS A 267 -18.48 13.79 6.86
C LYS A 267 -16.96 13.96 6.93
N ASP A 268 -16.28 13.14 7.72
CA ASP A 268 -14.84 13.25 7.90
C ASP A 268 -14.07 12.77 6.66
N PRO A 269 -12.94 13.40 6.28
CA PRO A 269 -12.10 12.93 5.18
C PRO A 269 -11.65 11.47 5.29
N SER A 270 -11.44 10.93 6.49
CA SER A 270 -11.12 9.52 6.69
C SER A 270 -12.27 8.59 6.31
N VAL A 271 -13.52 9.04 6.44
CA VAL A 271 -14.69 8.30 5.92
C VAL A 271 -14.69 8.31 4.38
N ALA A 272 -14.31 9.40 3.72
CA ALA A 272 -14.16 9.42 2.27
C ALA A 272 -13.16 8.35 1.78
N SER A 273 -12.03 8.22 2.49
CA SER A 273 -11.04 7.17 2.19
C SER A 273 -11.57 5.78 2.46
N ALA A 274 -12.33 5.53 3.53
CA ALA A 274 -12.92 4.22 3.78
C ALA A 274 -14.01 3.84 2.75
N LEU A 275 -14.79 4.82 2.29
CA LEU A 275 -15.80 4.65 1.25
C LEU A 275 -15.18 4.28 -0.09
N ASP A 276 -14.09 4.96 -0.48
CA ASP A 276 -13.44 4.71 -1.76
C ASP A 276 -12.68 3.39 -1.80
N ASP A 277 -12.03 3.00 -0.69
CA ASP A 277 -11.44 1.67 -0.56
C ASP A 277 -12.50 0.57 -0.78
N LEU A 278 -13.65 0.69 -0.12
CA LEU A 278 -14.74 -0.27 -0.29
C LEU A 278 -15.29 -0.25 -1.73
N ALA A 279 -15.45 0.93 -2.32
CA ALA A 279 -15.93 1.06 -3.70
C ALA A 279 -14.95 0.42 -4.71
N SER A 280 -13.65 0.63 -4.52
CA SER A 280 -12.59 0.05 -5.34
C SER A 280 -12.53 -1.47 -5.16
N ALA A 281 -12.63 -1.95 -3.92
CA ALA A 281 -12.69 -3.38 -3.63
C ALA A 281 -13.88 -4.05 -4.30
N LEU A 282 -15.05 -3.41 -4.33
CA LEU A 282 -16.25 -3.91 -5.01
C LEU A 282 -16.10 -3.91 -6.54
N LEU A 283 -15.42 -2.90 -7.11
CA LEU A 283 -15.17 -2.80 -8.54
C LEU A 283 -14.22 -3.90 -9.03
N PHE A 284 -13.11 -4.11 -8.31
CA PHE A 284 -12.06 -5.06 -8.69
C PHE A 284 -12.21 -6.43 -8.04
N HIS A 285 -13.36 -6.69 -7.42
CA HIS A 285 -13.60 -7.95 -6.73
C HIS A 285 -13.61 -9.13 -7.72
N ARG A 286 -12.45 -9.79 -7.81
CA ARG A 286 -12.30 -11.10 -8.45
C ARG A 286 -12.48 -12.15 -7.37
N ASP A 287 -13.64 -12.79 -7.35
CA ASP A 287 -13.81 -14.04 -6.61
C ASP A 287 -14.08 -15.13 -7.63
N ASP A 288 -13.36 -16.23 -7.48
CA ASP A 288 -13.44 -17.42 -8.33
C ASP A 288 -14.72 -18.24 -8.11
N ASP A 289 -15.61 -17.79 -7.20
CA ASP A 289 -16.86 -18.44 -6.82
C ASP A 289 -18.11 -17.56 -7.12
N TYR A 290 -17.91 -16.34 -7.64
CA TYR A 290 -19.01 -15.47 -8.01
C TYR A 290 -19.16 -15.39 -9.53
N THR A 291 -20.28 -15.91 -10.02
CA THR A 291 -20.70 -15.75 -11.41
C THR A 291 -20.72 -14.26 -11.77
N GLU A 292 -20.45 -13.92 -13.04
CA GLU A 292 -20.50 -12.55 -13.60
C GLU A 292 -21.72 -11.75 -13.10
N MET A 293 -22.84 -12.43 -12.84
CA MET A 293 -24.06 -11.88 -12.29
C MET A 293 -23.89 -11.16 -10.93
N LYS A 294 -23.02 -11.64 -10.03
CA LYS A 294 -22.83 -11.00 -8.71
C LYS A 294 -21.90 -9.77 -8.77
N ALA A 295 -20.93 -9.74 -9.69
CA ALA A 295 -20.13 -8.54 -9.94
C ALA A 295 -21.04 -7.38 -10.42
N VAL A 296 -21.94 -7.66 -11.36
CA VAL A 296 -22.94 -6.68 -11.83
C VAL A 296 -23.86 -6.17 -10.70
N THR A 297 -24.18 -7.01 -9.70
CA THR A 297 -25.02 -6.57 -8.56
C THR A 297 -24.30 -5.68 -7.55
N LEU A 298 -22.96 -5.68 -7.52
CA LEU A 298 -22.18 -4.90 -6.56
C LEU A 298 -21.83 -3.50 -7.08
N LEU A 299 -21.80 -3.31 -8.41
CA LEU A 299 -21.46 -2.02 -9.02
C LEU A 299 -22.40 -0.85 -8.63
N PRO A 300 -23.73 -1.02 -8.48
CA PRO A 300 -24.59 0.05 -7.99
C PRO A 300 -24.26 0.49 -6.55
N GLU A 301 -23.84 -0.46 -5.72
CA GLU A 301 -23.35 -0.15 -4.38
C GLU A 301 -22.03 0.63 -4.45
N ALA A 302 -21.07 0.17 -5.27
CA ALA A 302 -19.81 0.86 -5.49
C ALA A 302 -20.02 2.31 -5.98
N GLU A 303 -20.96 2.52 -6.91
CA GLU A 303 -21.32 3.85 -7.44
C GLU A 303 -21.83 4.77 -6.32
N THR A 304 -22.68 4.25 -5.44
CA THR A 304 -23.22 5.00 -4.30
C THR A 304 -22.09 5.40 -3.33
N LEU A 305 -21.19 4.46 -3.01
CA LEU A 305 -20.06 4.69 -2.12
C LEU A 305 -19.05 5.70 -2.71
N ALA A 306 -18.67 5.53 -3.97
CA ALA A 306 -17.74 6.42 -4.66
C ALA A 306 -18.31 7.84 -4.83
N THR A 307 -19.61 7.95 -5.14
CA THR A 307 -20.29 9.27 -5.22
C THR A 307 -20.26 9.99 -3.88
N ARG A 308 -20.51 9.25 -2.78
CA ARG A 308 -20.44 9.80 -1.42
C ARG A 308 -19.01 10.19 -1.04
N SER A 309 -18.03 9.34 -1.35
CA SER A 309 -16.60 9.65 -1.12
C SER A 309 -16.20 10.94 -1.81
N LEU A 310 -16.52 11.07 -3.10
CA LEU A 310 -16.23 12.27 -3.90
C LEU A 310 -16.90 13.53 -3.33
N ALA A 311 -18.15 13.43 -2.87
CA ALA A 311 -18.85 14.56 -2.25
C ALA A 311 -18.16 15.05 -0.97
N ILE A 312 -17.68 14.11 -0.13
CA ILE A 312 -16.92 14.46 1.09
C ILE A 312 -15.57 15.08 0.71
N SER A 313 -14.81 14.49 -0.22
CA SER A 313 -13.51 15.01 -0.66
C SER A 313 -13.63 16.41 -1.28
N ARG A 314 -14.64 16.67 -2.11
CA ARG A 314 -14.88 18.02 -2.64
C ARG A 314 -15.16 19.04 -1.53
N ALA A 315 -15.93 18.65 -0.52
CA ALA A 315 -16.28 19.54 0.58
C ALA A 315 -15.10 19.83 1.53
N SER A 316 -14.18 18.87 1.72
CA SER A 316 -13.08 19.00 2.67
C SER A 316 -11.76 19.45 2.06
N LEU A 317 -11.45 19.02 0.84
CA LEU A 317 -10.17 19.28 0.15
C LEU A 317 -10.31 20.27 -1.00
N GLY A 318 -11.53 20.47 -1.50
CA GLY A 318 -11.82 21.29 -2.68
C GLY A 318 -11.89 20.50 -3.98
N GLU A 319 -12.44 21.15 -5.01
CA GLU A 319 -12.68 20.52 -6.32
C GLU A 319 -11.39 20.25 -7.11
N GLU A 320 -10.34 21.05 -6.90
CA GLU A 320 -9.08 20.96 -7.65
C GLU A 320 -8.02 20.12 -6.94
N HIS A 321 -8.35 19.40 -5.88
CA HIS A 321 -7.39 18.60 -5.13
C HIS A 321 -7.01 17.30 -5.87
N PRO A 322 -5.74 16.84 -5.84
CA PRO A 322 -5.33 15.55 -6.41
C PRO A 322 -6.16 14.34 -5.94
N ILE A 323 -6.42 14.21 -4.62
CA ILE A 323 -7.38 13.21 -4.07
C ILE A 323 -8.72 13.28 -4.78
N THR A 324 -9.30 14.48 -4.91
CA THR A 324 -10.61 14.66 -5.56
C THR A 324 -10.56 14.15 -7.00
N ALA A 325 -9.48 14.42 -7.74
CA ALA A 325 -9.27 13.87 -9.08
C ALA A 325 -9.13 12.33 -9.08
N GLY A 326 -8.49 11.76 -8.06
CA GLY A 326 -8.44 10.30 -7.85
C GLY A 326 -9.83 9.69 -7.65
N ARG A 327 -10.67 10.29 -6.81
CA ARG A 327 -12.05 9.84 -6.57
C ARG A 327 -12.94 9.98 -7.81
N GLU A 328 -12.75 11.05 -8.59
CA GLU A 328 -13.41 11.21 -9.91
C GLU A 328 -13.04 10.07 -10.86
N HIS A 329 -11.75 9.75 -10.94
CA HIS A 329 -11.26 8.65 -11.76
C HIS A 329 -11.86 7.31 -11.33
N ASN A 330 -11.90 7.01 -10.03
CA ASN A 330 -12.50 5.78 -9.52
C ASN A 330 -14.00 5.69 -9.82
N LEU A 331 -14.73 6.80 -9.66
CA LEU A 331 -16.13 6.85 -10.06
C LEU A 331 -16.30 6.60 -11.56
N GLY A 332 -15.43 7.16 -12.41
CA GLY A 332 -15.41 6.89 -13.85
C GLY A 332 -15.26 5.40 -14.17
N MET A 333 -14.30 4.72 -13.52
CA MET A 333 -14.11 3.27 -13.67
C MET A 333 -15.36 2.46 -13.27
N ILE A 334 -16.03 2.85 -12.19
CA ILE A 334 -17.28 2.21 -11.76
C ILE A 334 -18.41 2.44 -12.79
N LYS A 335 -18.53 3.65 -13.32
CA LYS A 335 -19.52 3.98 -14.37
C LYS A 335 -19.25 3.24 -15.67
N ARG A 336 -17.98 3.01 -16.03
CA ARG A 336 -17.57 2.14 -17.14
C ARG A 336 -18.10 0.72 -16.92
N GLY A 337 -17.87 0.13 -15.75
CA GLY A 337 -18.39 -1.19 -15.38
C GLY A 337 -19.93 -1.28 -15.41
N LEU A 338 -20.62 -0.19 -15.05
CA LEU A 338 -22.08 -0.06 -15.14
C LEU A 338 -22.61 0.17 -16.56
N GLN A 339 -21.74 0.17 -17.58
CA GLN A 339 -22.10 0.46 -18.97
C GLN A 339 -22.74 1.85 -19.15
N LYS A 340 -22.24 2.85 -18.41
CA LYS A 340 -22.63 4.27 -18.50
C LYS A 340 -21.49 5.09 -19.13
N PRO A 341 -21.16 4.89 -20.42
CA PRO A 341 -19.94 5.45 -21.03
C PRO A 341 -19.89 6.99 -21.04
N LYS A 342 -21.05 7.65 -21.21
CA LYS A 342 -21.12 9.12 -21.15
C LYS A 342 -20.72 9.66 -19.77
N GLU A 343 -21.28 9.07 -18.71
CA GLU A 343 -20.99 9.46 -17.33
C GLU A 343 -19.56 9.10 -16.93
N SER A 344 -19.05 7.96 -17.41
CA SER A 344 -17.65 7.54 -17.27
C SER A 344 -16.70 8.58 -17.87
N LEU A 345 -16.91 8.93 -19.13
CA LEU A 345 -16.10 9.91 -19.86
C LEU A 345 -16.12 11.28 -19.18
N ASP A 346 -17.27 11.74 -18.70
CA ASP A 346 -17.36 13.01 -17.96
C ASP A 346 -16.52 12.99 -16.67
N CYS A 347 -16.53 11.87 -15.93
CA CYS A 347 -15.69 11.70 -14.75
C CYS A 347 -14.19 11.71 -15.12
N PHE A 348 -13.79 10.98 -16.16
CA PHE A 348 -12.38 10.95 -16.60
C PHE A 348 -11.89 12.31 -17.11
N ARG A 349 -12.73 13.07 -17.82
CA ARG A 349 -12.38 14.44 -18.25
C ARG A 349 -12.18 15.37 -17.07
N ARG A 350 -13.03 15.30 -16.03
CA ARG A 350 -12.85 16.07 -14.80
C ARG A 350 -11.54 15.71 -14.09
N ALA A 351 -11.27 14.41 -13.93
CA ALA A 351 -10.03 13.93 -13.33
C ALA A 351 -8.80 14.41 -14.12
N LEU A 352 -8.83 14.30 -15.45
CA LEU A 352 -7.74 14.75 -16.33
C LEU A 352 -7.50 16.25 -16.19
N ALA A 353 -8.55 17.08 -16.25
CA ALA A 353 -8.41 18.54 -16.15
C ALA A 353 -7.76 18.97 -14.83
N ILE A 354 -8.13 18.33 -13.71
CA ILE A 354 -7.52 18.60 -12.40
C ILE A 354 -6.06 18.15 -12.38
N ARG A 355 -5.76 16.93 -12.84
CA ARG A 355 -4.40 16.38 -12.86
C ARG A 355 -3.47 17.17 -13.78
N GLU A 356 -3.92 17.62 -14.94
CA GLU A 356 -3.15 18.50 -15.83
C GLU A 356 -2.81 19.83 -15.17
N LYS A 357 -3.78 20.43 -14.46
CA LYS A 357 -3.59 21.71 -13.76
C LYS A 357 -2.61 21.59 -12.59
N VAL A 358 -2.73 20.54 -11.78
CA VAL A 358 -2.01 20.43 -10.50
C VAL A 358 -0.71 19.63 -10.62
N LEU A 359 -0.73 18.51 -11.33
CA LEU A 359 0.41 17.59 -11.46
C LEU A 359 1.21 17.82 -12.74
N GLY A 360 0.61 18.49 -13.72
CA GLY A 360 1.19 18.71 -15.04
C GLY A 360 0.95 17.55 -16.01
N VAL A 361 1.19 17.82 -17.30
CA VAL A 361 0.88 16.91 -18.43
C VAL A 361 1.75 15.64 -18.47
N ASP A 362 2.92 15.68 -17.84
CA ASP A 362 3.89 14.58 -17.86
C ASP A 362 3.75 13.61 -16.70
N HIS A 363 2.93 13.93 -15.70
CA HIS A 363 2.71 13.08 -14.55
C HIS A 363 2.05 11.75 -14.98
N PRO A 364 2.48 10.60 -14.40
CA PRO A 364 1.91 9.28 -14.74
C PRO A 364 0.38 9.23 -14.63
N ASP A 365 -0.19 9.78 -13.57
CA ASP A 365 -1.64 9.81 -13.36
C ASP A 365 -2.39 10.64 -14.42
N THR A 366 -1.77 11.73 -14.89
CA THR A 366 -2.32 12.56 -15.96
C THR A 366 -2.33 11.78 -17.27
N LYS A 367 -1.24 11.07 -17.58
CA LYS A 367 -1.14 10.20 -18.76
C LYS A 367 -2.19 9.09 -18.73
N SER A 368 -2.34 8.41 -17.59
CA SER A 368 -3.36 7.38 -17.41
C SER A 368 -4.79 7.91 -17.59
N SER A 369 -5.12 9.09 -17.03
CA SER A 369 -6.44 9.71 -17.26
C SER A 369 -6.66 10.08 -18.73
N ARG A 370 -5.62 10.55 -19.42
CA ARG A 370 -5.70 10.89 -20.84
C ARG A 370 -5.97 9.67 -21.71
N GLU A 371 -5.24 8.58 -21.46
CA GLU A 371 -5.46 7.30 -22.15
C GLU A 371 -6.91 6.82 -21.99
N LEU A 372 -7.48 6.88 -20.78
CA LEU A 372 -8.87 6.48 -20.55
C LEU A 372 -9.91 7.39 -21.25
N VAL A 373 -9.64 8.70 -21.31
CA VAL A 373 -10.49 9.64 -22.08
C VAL A 373 -10.45 9.28 -23.57
N GLU A 374 -9.26 9.04 -24.13
CA GLU A 374 -9.08 8.66 -25.53
C GLU A 374 -9.76 7.32 -25.86
N GLU A 375 -9.69 6.33 -24.96
CA GLU A 375 -10.38 5.03 -25.09
C GLU A 375 -11.90 5.15 -25.14
N GLU A 376 -12.50 5.94 -24.23
CA GLU A 376 -13.95 6.16 -24.19
C GLU A 376 -14.43 6.95 -25.41
N GLU A 377 -13.66 7.96 -25.85
CA GLU A 377 -14.02 8.79 -27.00
C GLU A 377 -13.93 8.02 -28.33
N SER A 378 -12.94 7.13 -28.46
CA SER A 378 -12.76 6.29 -29.65
C SER A 378 -13.70 5.08 -29.69
N GLY A 379 -14.40 4.78 -28.60
CA GLY A 379 -15.24 3.60 -28.46
C GLY A 379 -14.45 2.29 -28.47
N THR A 380 -13.13 2.34 -28.25
CA THR A 380 -12.26 1.16 -28.14
C THR A 380 -12.14 0.64 -26.71
N ALA A 381 -12.92 1.20 -25.79
CA ALA A 381 -12.96 0.73 -24.41
C ALA A 381 -13.23 -0.79 -24.38
N PRO A 382 -12.44 -1.58 -23.63
CA PRO A 382 -12.70 -3.00 -23.49
C PRO A 382 -14.09 -3.22 -22.89
N PRO A 383 -14.81 -4.30 -23.28
CA PRO A 383 -16.07 -4.65 -22.63
C PRO A 383 -15.83 -4.87 -21.11
N PRO A 384 -16.86 -4.59 -20.29
CA PRO A 384 -16.76 -4.59 -18.84
C PRO A 384 -16.31 -5.92 -18.24
#